data_AF-A0A1A9C458-F1
#
_entry.id   AF-A0A1A9C458-F1
#
_cell.length_a   1.000
_cell.length_b   1.000
_cell.length_c   1.000
_cell.angle_alpha   90.00
_cell.angle_beta   90.00
_cell.angle_gamma   90.00
#
_symmetry.space_group_name_H-M   'P 1'
#
loop_
_entity.id
_entity.type
_entity.pdbx_description
1 polymer ?
#
loop_
_entity_poly.entity_id
_entity_poly.type
_entity_poly.pdbx_seq_one_letter_code
_entity_poly.pdbx_strand_id
1 'polypeptide(L)'
;MTVTLHDFDGEYSLTCAAGGLPADAAVVAAGHEPSGYFWEGLVQFGWPELAERLDFDSESGMFCARGKLSDLTELKATLEFVLSSPREVRQLIARAETAGFEFDD
;
A
#
# COMPACT_ATOMS: atom_id res chain seq x y z
N MET A 1 -6.41 10.84 -7.18
CA MET A 1 -5.08 10.44 -6.69
C MET A 1 -4.72 9.15 -7.41
N THR A 2 -3.52 9.06 -7.96
CA THR A 2 -3.25 8.08 -9.02
C THR A 2 -2.12 7.15 -8.59
N VAL A 3 -2.47 5.89 -8.33
CA VAL A 3 -1.48 4.81 -8.29
C VAL A 3 -0.94 4.67 -9.71
N THR A 4 0.37 4.83 -9.89
CA THR A 4 1.00 4.91 -11.20
C THR A 4 1.81 3.66 -11.47
N LEU A 5 1.54 3.01 -12.60
CA LEU A 5 2.34 1.90 -13.11
C LEU A 5 3.37 2.44 -14.09
N HIS A 6 4.64 2.12 -13.85
CA HIS A 6 5.77 2.48 -14.69
C HIS A 6 6.29 1.25 -15.45
N ASP A 7 6.77 1.48 -16.67
CA ASP A 7 7.45 0.50 -17.51
C ASP A 7 8.78 1.12 -17.93
N PHE A 8 9.88 0.45 -17.59
CA PHE A 8 11.22 0.81 -18.00
C PHE A 8 11.97 -0.42 -18.48
N ASP A 9 12.08 -0.56 -19.80
CA ASP A 9 12.84 -1.63 -20.48
C ASP A 9 12.46 -3.05 -20.03
N GLY A 10 11.17 -3.30 -19.79
CA GLY A 10 10.66 -4.59 -19.34
C GLY A 10 10.71 -4.82 -17.83
N GLU A 11 11.20 -3.84 -17.06
CA GLU A 11 11.00 -3.76 -15.62
C GLU A 11 9.77 -2.90 -15.30
N TYR A 12 8.97 -3.36 -14.33
CA TYR A 12 7.73 -2.70 -13.95
C TYR A 12 7.77 -2.30 -12.49
N SER A 13 7.24 -1.11 -12.19
CA SER A 13 7.04 -0.64 -10.82
C SER A 13 5.69 0.03 -10.66
N LEU A 14 5.15 -0.02 -9.44
CA LEU A 14 3.92 0.63 -9.05
C LEU A 14 4.23 1.60 -7.93
N THR A 15 3.91 2.88 -8.12
CA THR A 15 4.16 3.92 -7.12
C THR A 15 2.90 4.68 -6.72
N CYS A 16 2.89 5.13 -5.47
CA CYS A 16 1.87 6.01 -4.91
C CYS A 16 2.55 7.02 -3.98
N ALA A 17 2.28 8.31 -4.19
CA ALA A 17 2.73 9.33 -3.23
C ALA A 17 2.02 9.12 -1.89
N ALA A 18 2.81 9.09 -0.82
CA ALA A 18 2.31 9.10 0.54
C ALA A 18 1.97 10.53 0.96
N GLY A 19 0.90 10.70 1.76
CA GLY A 19 0.43 12.01 2.17
C GLY A 19 -0.51 12.71 1.17
N GLY A 20 -1.61 13.25 1.69
CA GLY A 20 -2.67 13.89 0.93
C GLY A 20 -3.71 12.93 0.33
N LEU A 21 -3.69 11.63 0.68
CA LEU A 21 -4.68 10.65 0.25
C LEU A 21 -5.99 10.82 1.04
N PRO A 22 -7.16 10.56 0.41
CA PRO A 22 -8.43 10.51 1.14
C PRO A 22 -8.40 9.55 2.33
N ALA A 23 -7.64 8.46 2.20
CA ALA A 23 -7.48 7.45 3.22
C ALA A 23 -6.53 7.86 4.37
N ASP A 24 -5.68 8.87 4.22
CA ASP A 24 -4.69 9.24 5.25
C ASP A 24 -5.34 9.63 6.56
N ALA A 25 -6.50 10.29 6.50
CA ALA A 25 -7.25 10.66 7.71
C ALA A 25 -7.67 9.42 8.52
N ALA A 26 -7.90 8.27 7.88
CA ALA A 26 -8.18 7.03 8.59
C ALA A 26 -6.93 6.42 9.23
N VAL A 27 -5.78 6.52 8.57
CA VAL A 27 -4.49 6.05 9.09
C VAL A 27 -4.10 6.85 10.33
N VAL A 28 -4.13 8.18 10.23
CA VAL A 28 -3.83 9.09 11.35
C VAL A 28 -4.82 8.90 12.51
N ALA A 29 -6.11 8.71 12.22
CA ALA A 29 -7.11 8.48 13.27
C ALA A 29 -6.90 7.14 14.01
N ALA A 30 -6.21 6.18 13.39
CA ALA A 30 -5.81 4.92 14.02
C ALA A 30 -4.47 5.05 14.78
N GLY A 31 -3.81 6.21 14.73
CA GLY A 31 -2.56 6.46 15.43
C GLY A 31 -1.30 6.15 14.61
N HIS A 32 -1.45 5.87 13.32
CA HIS A 32 -0.35 5.55 12.41
C HIS A 32 0.06 6.75 11.55
N GLU A 33 1.31 6.75 11.08
CA GLU A 33 1.78 7.68 10.05
C GLU A 33 1.45 7.14 8.64
N PRO A 34 0.79 7.91 7.75
CA PRO A 34 0.45 7.46 6.39
C PRO A 34 1.65 7.53 5.43
N SER A 35 2.76 6.92 5.83
CA SER A 35 4.02 6.88 5.09
C SER A 35 4.01 5.77 4.01
N GLY A 36 4.98 5.77 3.09
CA GLY A 36 5.12 4.67 2.13
C GLY A 36 5.37 3.32 2.81
N TYR A 37 6.11 3.30 3.93
CA TYR A 37 6.33 2.10 4.75
C TYR A 37 5.01 1.57 5.35
N PHE A 38 4.15 2.46 5.83
CA PHE A 38 2.84 2.07 6.33
C PHE A 38 2.00 1.38 5.25
N TRP A 39 1.96 1.97 4.04
CA TRP A 39 1.21 1.40 2.93
C TRP A 39 1.77 0.06 2.46
N GLU A 40 3.09 -0.12 2.53
CA GLU A 40 3.74 -1.41 2.31
C GLU A 40 3.31 -2.45 3.33
N GLY A 41 3.38 -2.13 4.62
CA GLY A 41 2.91 -3.02 5.69
C GLY A 41 1.44 -3.40 5.51
N LEU A 42 0.61 -2.45 5.06
CA LEU A 42 -0.80 -2.71 4.75
C LEU A 42 -0.99 -3.66 3.56
N VAL A 43 -0.11 -3.60 2.55
CA VAL A 43 -0.11 -4.57 1.45
C VAL A 43 0.35 -5.95 1.93
N GLN A 44 1.44 -6.02 2.70
CA GLN A 44 1.98 -7.25 3.26
C GLN A 44 0.95 -7.98 4.14
N PHE A 45 0.21 -7.22 4.96
CA PHE A 45 -0.86 -7.78 5.79
C PHE A 45 -2.12 -8.15 5.00
N GLY A 46 -2.58 -7.26 4.12
CA GLY A 46 -3.86 -7.40 3.42
C GLY A 46 -3.84 -8.46 2.32
N TRP A 47 -2.70 -8.62 1.64
CA TRP A 47 -2.53 -9.50 0.49
C TRP A 47 -1.16 -10.19 0.50
N PRO A 48 -0.88 -11.05 1.51
CA PRO A 48 0.44 -11.66 1.70
C PRO A 48 0.92 -12.46 0.49
N GLU A 49 0.06 -13.24 -0.17
CA GLU A 49 0.43 -14.03 -1.36
C GLU A 49 0.81 -13.15 -2.57
N LEU A 50 0.27 -11.93 -2.64
CA LEU A 50 0.68 -10.95 -3.64
C LEU A 50 1.98 -10.28 -3.23
N ALA A 51 2.11 -9.87 -1.96
CA ALA A 51 3.30 -9.26 -1.41
C ALA A 51 4.55 -10.16 -1.54
N GLU A 52 4.44 -11.47 -1.34
CA GLU A 52 5.55 -12.43 -1.51
C GLU A 52 6.13 -12.49 -2.94
N ARG A 53 5.36 -12.02 -3.94
CA ARG A 53 5.78 -11.98 -5.36
C ARG A 53 6.35 -10.63 -5.77
N LEU A 54 6.35 -9.66 -4.86
CA LEU A 54 6.77 -8.29 -5.11
C LEU A 54 8.04 -7.98 -4.35
N ASP A 55 8.81 -7.05 -4.90
CA ASP A 55 9.95 -6.45 -4.23
C ASP A 55 9.58 -5.00 -3.88
N PHE A 56 9.65 -4.65 -2.60
CA PHE A 56 9.25 -3.32 -2.14
C PHE A 56 10.47 -2.41 -2.00
N ASP A 57 10.26 -1.14 -2.33
CA ASP A 57 11.28 -0.09 -2.25
C ASP A 57 10.63 1.20 -1.74
N SER A 58 9.74 1.05 -0.76
CA SER A 58 8.98 2.17 -0.22
C SER A 58 9.89 3.09 0.60
N GLU A 59 9.51 4.35 0.65
CA GLU A 59 10.14 5.39 1.46
C GLU A 59 9.05 6.19 2.16
N SER A 60 9.41 7.00 3.17
CA SER A 60 8.43 7.80 3.93
C SER A 60 7.44 8.58 3.03
N GLY A 61 7.92 9.16 1.92
CA GLY A 61 7.10 9.92 0.98
C GLY A 61 6.43 9.13 -0.15
N MET A 62 6.71 7.84 -0.32
CA MET A 62 6.25 7.07 -1.48
C MET A 62 6.17 5.57 -1.20
N PHE A 63 5.01 4.98 -1.46
CA PHE A 63 4.91 3.53 -1.63
C PHE A 63 5.50 3.13 -2.98
N CYS A 64 6.32 2.07 -3.01
CA CYS A 64 6.88 1.52 -4.24
C CYS A 64 6.94 -0.01 -4.19
N ALA A 65 6.41 -0.65 -5.23
CA ALA A 65 6.55 -2.09 -5.44
C ALA A 65 7.03 -2.36 -6.86
N ARG A 66 7.91 -3.36 -7.01
CA ARG A 66 8.44 -3.88 -8.27
C ARG A 66 8.01 -5.32 -8.44
N GLY A 67 7.83 -5.76 -9.68
CA GLY A 67 7.41 -7.14 -9.95
C GLY A 67 6.94 -7.37 -11.37
N LYS A 68 6.23 -8.47 -11.60
CA LYS A 68 5.64 -8.78 -12.90
C LYS A 68 4.47 -7.84 -13.17
N LEU A 69 4.28 -7.48 -14.44
CA LEU A 69 3.15 -6.65 -14.88
C LEU A 69 1.79 -7.17 -14.39
N SER A 70 1.57 -8.49 -14.39
CA SER A 70 0.33 -9.11 -13.91
C SER A 70 0.09 -8.84 -12.43
N ASP A 71 1.13 -9.00 -11.61
CA ASP A 71 1.07 -8.86 -10.15
C ASP A 71 0.88 -7.39 -9.78
N LEU A 72 1.59 -6.48 -10.47
CA LEU A 72 1.42 -5.03 -10.25
C LEU A 72 0.07 -4.50 -10.74
N THR A 73 -0.51 -5.09 -11.78
CA THR A 73 -1.87 -4.73 -12.23
C THR A 73 -2.92 -5.15 -11.20
N GLU A 74 -2.77 -6.35 -10.62
CA GLU A 74 -3.61 -6.83 -9.52
C GLU A 74 -3.47 -5.92 -8.28
N LEU A 75 -2.24 -5.58 -7.91
CA LEU A 75 -1.95 -4.67 -6.79
C LEU A 75 -2.54 -3.28 -7.04
N LYS A 76 -2.42 -2.75 -8.26
CA LYS A 76 -2.96 -1.44 -8.63
C LYS A 76 -4.45 -1.36 -8.37
N ALA A 77 -5.23 -2.33 -8.86
CA ALA A 77 -6.67 -2.34 -8.68
C ALA A 77 -7.06 -2.39 -7.19
N THR A 78 -6.33 -3.19 -6.43
CA THR A 78 -6.49 -3.33 -4.98
C THR A 78 -6.19 -2.03 -4.23
N LEU A 79 -5.04 -1.41 -4.50
CA LEU A 79 -4.64 -0.16 -3.86
C LEU A 79 -5.58 0.99 -4.23
N GLU A 80 -6.01 1.12 -5.49
CA GLU A 80 -6.95 2.16 -5.87
C GLU A 80 -8.29 2.06 -5.12
N PHE A 81 -8.78 0.84 -4.89
CA PHE A 81 -9.98 0.61 -4.10
C PHE A 81 -9.78 1.01 -2.63
N VAL A 82 -8.65 0.60 -2.02
CA VAL A 82 -8.37 0.87 -0.61
C VAL A 82 -8.10 2.36 -0.35
N LEU A 83 -7.27 2.98 -1.18
CA LEU A 83 -6.89 4.39 -1.07
C LEU A 83 -8.07 5.36 -1.30
N SER A 84 -9.11 4.90 -2.00
CA SER A 84 -10.35 5.66 -2.18
C SER A 84 -11.38 5.45 -1.07
N SER A 85 -11.16 4.51 -0.14
CA SER A 85 -12.11 4.15 0.91
C SER A 85 -11.50 4.18 2.32
N PRO A 86 -11.70 5.29 3.07
CA PRO A 86 -11.27 5.37 4.47
C PRO A 86 -11.86 4.27 5.36
N ARG A 87 -13.01 3.71 4.97
CA ARG A 87 -13.64 2.60 5.69
C ARG A 87 -12.83 1.32 5.56
N GLU A 88 -12.37 0.99 4.35
CA GLU A 88 -11.59 -0.23 4.10
C GLU A 88 -10.25 -0.17 4.83
N VAL A 89 -9.59 1.00 4.80
CA VAL A 89 -8.35 1.21 5.56
C VAL A 89 -8.55 1.00 7.06
N ARG A 90 -9.59 1.57 7.67
CA ARG A 90 -9.88 1.33 9.10
C ARG A 90 -10.12 -0.16 9.41
N GLN A 91 -10.80 -0.87 8.52
CA GLN A 91 -11.06 -2.30 8.72
C GLN A 91 -9.80 -3.14 8.60
N LEU A 92 -8.90 -2.81 7.67
CA LEU A 92 -7.61 -3.48 7.53
C LEU A 92 -6.71 -3.23 8.73
N ILE A 93 -6.59 -1.97 9.18
CA ILE A 93 -5.80 -1.62 10.37
C ILE A 93 -6.32 -2.38 11.60
N ALA A 94 -7.63 -2.32 11.89
CA ALA A 94 -8.19 -3.01 13.05
C ALA A 94 -7.96 -4.53 13.01
N ARG A 95 -7.99 -5.14 11.81
CA ARG A 95 -7.67 -6.56 11.63
C ARG A 95 -6.18 -6.84 11.89
N ALA A 96 -5.30 -5.96 11.43
CA ALA A 96 -3.86 -6.07 11.63
C ALA A 96 -3.50 -5.97 13.12
N GLU A 97 -4.02 -4.96 13.82
CA GLU A 97 -3.82 -4.79 15.26
C GLU A 97 -4.36 -5.98 16.06
N THR A 98 -5.55 -6.50 15.71
CA THR A 98 -6.12 -7.69 16.35
C THR A 98 -5.25 -8.93 16.13
N ALA A 99 -4.57 -9.02 14.99
CA ALA A 99 -3.62 -10.09 14.68
C ALA A 99 -2.24 -9.87 15.32
N GLY A 100 -1.99 -8.73 15.96
CA GLY A 100 -0.69 -8.36 16.52
C GLY A 100 0.34 -8.00 15.45
N PHE A 101 -0.10 -7.57 14.27
CA PHE A 101 0.79 -7.06 13.22
C PHE A 101 1.23 -5.64 13.55
N GLU A 102 2.53 -5.38 13.47
CA GLU A 102 3.11 -4.04 13.67
C GLU A 102 3.37 -3.41 12.29
N PHE A 103 2.80 -2.22 12.07
CA PHE A 103 3.13 -1.42 10.90
C PHE A 103 4.47 -0.72 11.11
N ASP A 104 5.22 -0.57 10.03
CA ASP A 104 6.40 0.30 9.98
C ASP A 104 5.89 1.69 9.55
N ASP A 105 5.75 2.61 10.51
CA ASP A 105 5.15 3.92 10.31
C ASP A 105 6.04 5.09 10.76
#